data_AF-A0AAV7IPU9-F1
#
_entry.id   AF-A0AAV7IPU9-F1
#
_cell.length_a   1.000
_cell.length_b   1.000
_cell.length_c   1.000
_cell.angle_alpha   90.00
_cell.angle_beta   90.00
_cell.angle_gamma   90.00
#
_symmetry.space_group_name_H-M   'P 1'
#
loop_
_entity.id
_entity.type
_entity.pdbx_description
1 polymer ?
#
loop_
_entity_poly.entity_id
_entity_poly.type
_entity_poly.pdbx_seq_one_letter_code
_entity_poly.pdbx_strand_id
1 'polypeptide(L)'
;MPQECRTTVPRISVLGTAVLKTIVSGTAVLRIIVPGTALLRTIVPGTAVLRTIVPGTAVLRTIVPGIADLRTIVPRISFPRTICRTTVPRISVLGTAVLKTIVSGTAVLRIIVPGTALLRTIVPGTAVLRTIVPGTAVLRTIVPGIADLRTIVPRISFPRTIVPGILPINCFYLCLFSVEFS
;
A
#
# COMPACT_ATOMS: atom_id res chain seq x y z
N MET A 1 -11.38 -34.18 6.02
CA MET A 1 -11.23 -33.93 4.57
C MET A 1 -10.41 -32.65 4.40
N PRO A 2 -9.07 -32.72 4.19
CA PRO A 2 -8.31 -31.52 3.90
C PRO A 2 -8.65 -31.13 2.46
N GLN A 3 -9.31 -29.99 2.26
CA GLN A 3 -9.45 -29.39 0.94
C GLN A 3 -8.05 -29.18 0.38
N GLU A 4 -7.73 -29.80 -0.76
CA GLU A 4 -6.49 -29.54 -1.49
C GLU A 4 -6.33 -28.02 -1.66
N CYS A 5 -5.37 -27.44 -0.94
CA CYS A 5 -4.99 -26.04 -1.14
C CYS A 5 -4.31 -25.95 -2.50
N ARG A 6 -5.10 -25.69 -3.55
CA ARG A 6 -4.60 -25.44 -4.89
C ARG A 6 -3.88 -24.09 -4.88
N THR A 7 -2.58 -24.11 -4.64
CA THR A 7 -1.74 -22.91 -4.75
C THR A 7 -1.62 -22.52 -6.22
N THR A 8 -2.22 -21.40 -6.62
CA THR A 8 -2.02 -20.89 -7.99
C THR A 8 -0.81 -19.97 -8.01
N VAL A 9 0.12 -20.22 -8.93
CA VAL A 9 1.33 -19.40 -9.11
C VAL A 9 1.41 -18.82 -10.53
N PRO A 10 0.49 -17.93 -10.92
CA PRO A 10 0.58 -17.29 -12.23
C PRO A 10 1.73 -16.25 -12.25
N ARG A 11 2.54 -16.37 -13.29
CA ARG A 11 3.55 -15.37 -13.67
C ARG A 11 3.05 -14.69 -14.94
N ILE A 12 2.86 -13.38 -14.89
CA ILE A 12 2.38 -12.60 -16.03
C ILE A 12 3.43 -11.58 -16.40
N SER A 13 3.90 -11.65 -17.63
CA SER A 13 4.77 -10.66 -18.27
C SER A 13 4.11 -10.19 -19.56
N VAL A 14 3.79 -8.90 -19.64
CA VAL A 14 3.22 -8.27 -20.84
C VAL A 14 4.15 -7.13 -21.22
N LEU A 15 4.54 -6.99 -22.48
CA LEU A 15 5.33 -5.87 -22.98
C LEU A 15 4.37 -4.74 -23.44
N GLY A 16 4.52 -3.53 -22.91
CA GLY A 16 3.73 -2.36 -23.31
C GLY A 16 2.53 -2.08 -22.40
N THR A 17 1.35 -1.95 -22.98
CA THR A 17 0.11 -1.60 -22.26
C THR A 17 -0.59 -2.87 -21.80
N ALA A 18 -0.90 -3.00 -20.50
CA ALA A 18 -1.62 -4.17 -20.00
C ALA A 18 -2.86 -3.78 -19.18
N VAL A 19 -3.97 -4.45 -19.47
CA VAL A 19 -5.16 -4.47 -18.61
C VAL A 19 -5.34 -5.90 -18.12
N LEU A 20 -5.15 -6.14 -16.82
CA LEU A 20 -5.26 -7.46 -16.23
C LEU A 20 -6.32 -7.46 -15.14
N LYS A 21 -7.23 -8.43 -15.23
CA LYS A 21 -8.18 -8.77 -14.19
C LYS A 21 -7.90 -10.20 -13.73
N THR A 22 -7.48 -10.35 -12.48
CA THR A 22 -7.21 -11.66 -11.88
C THR A 22 -8.15 -11.89 -10.72
N ILE A 23 -8.78 -13.06 -10.72
CA ILE A 23 -9.62 -13.56 -9.63
C ILE A 23 -9.11 -14.95 -9.32
N VAL A 24 -8.70 -15.17 -8.07
CA VAL A 24 -8.17 -16.46 -7.61
C VAL A 24 -8.79 -16.76 -6.26
N SER A 25 -9.29 -17.97 -6.04
CA SER A 25 -9.76 -18.43 -4.73
C SER A 25 -8.66 -19.19 -3.97
N GLY A 26 -8.64 -19.06 -2.65
CA GLY A 26 -7.73 -19.79 -1.78
C GLY A 26 -6.37 -19.11 -1.64
N THR A 27 -5.29 -19.89 -1.80
CA THR A 27 -3.91 -19.44 -1.63
C THR A 27 -3.31 -19.04 -2.99
N ALA A 28 -2.90 -17.78 -3.14
CA ALA A 28 -2.38 -17.25 -4.40
C ALA A 28 -0.99 -16.63 -4.27
N VAL A 29 -0.11 -16.93 -5.23
CA VAL A 29 1.18 -16.23 -5.40
C VAL A 29 1.21 -15.62 -6.80
N LEU A 30 0.99 -14.32 -6.92
CA LEU A 30 1.00 -13.63 -8.23
C LEU A 30 2.30 -12.85 -8.40
N ARG A 31 2.96 -13.03 -9.55
CA ARG A 31 4.08 -12.19 -9.99
C ARG A 31 3.70 -11.53 -11.32
N ILE A 32 3.60 -10.20 -11.31
CA ILE A 32 3.20 -9.40 -12.48
C ILE A 32 4.31 -8.41 -12.81
N ILE A 33 4.76 -8.43 -14.06
CA ILE A 33 5.74 -7.49 -14.61
C ILE A 33 5.16 -6.90 -15.89
N VAL A 34 4.97 -5.58 -15.92
CA VAL A 34 4.45 -4.87 -17.10
C VAL A 34 5.28 -3.61 -17.33
N PRO A 35 6.21 -3.59 -18.30
CA PRO A 35 6.89 -2.38 -18.70
C PRO A 35 5.97 -1.52 -19.56
N GLY A 36 5.75 -0.27 -19.14
CA GLY A 36 4.83 0.65 -19.80
C GLY A 36 3.69 1.07 -18.88
N THR A 37 2.46 0.94 -19.36
CA THR A 37 1.26 1.37 -18.62
C THR A 37 0.44 0.15 -18.19
N ALA A 38 0.01 0.11 -16.92
CA ALA A 38 -0.67 -1.04 -16.36
C ALA A 38 -1.94 -0.65 -15.60
N LEU A 39 -3.06 -1.31 -15.93
CA LEU A 39 -4.30 -1.32 -15.15
C LEU A 39 -4.49 -2.73 -14.58
N LEU A 40 -4.22 -2.91 -13.28
CA LEU A 40 -4.32 -4.21 -12.62
C LEU A 40 -5.47 -4.23 -11.61
N ARG A 41 -6.39 -5.18 -11.76
CA ARG A 41 -7.43 -5.49 -10.77
C ARG A 41 -7.24 -6.93 -10.30
N THR A 42 -6.92 -7.09 -9.02
CA THR A 42 -6.68 -8.39 -8.38
C THR A 42 -7.67 -8.59 -7.25
N ILE A 43 -8.33 -9.75 -7.23
CA ILE A 43 -9.25 -10.15 -6.16
C ILE A 43 -8.85 -11.56 -5.71
N VAL A 44 -8.49 -11.71 -4.44
CA VAL A 44 -8.12 -13.01 -3.87
C VAL A 44 -8.84 -13.21 -2.54
N PRO A 45 -9.94 -13.98 -2.47
CA PRO A 45 -10.48 -14.45 -1.20
C PRO A 45 -9.56 -15.56 -0.64
N GLY A 46 -8.90 -15.27 0.48
CA GLY A 46 -7.97 -16.19 1.13
C GLY A 46 -6.63 -15.53 1.45
N THR A 47 -5.53 -16.22 1.18
CA THR A 47 -4.18 -15.71 1.39
C THR A 47 -3.52 -15.35 0.07
N ALA A 48 -2.88 -14.18 0.00
CA ALA A 48 -2.27 -13.68 -1.23
C ALA A 48 -0.85 -13.16 -0.99
N VAL A 49 0.08 -13.58 -1.84
CA VAL A 49 1.40 -12.96 -1.99
C VAL A 49 1.47 -12.32 -3.37
N LEU A 50 1.47 -11.00 -3.44
CA LEU A 50 1.47 -10.25 -4.69
C LEU A 50 2.79 -9.50 -4.87
N ARG A 51 3.47 -9.75 -5.98
CA ARG A 51 4.63 -8.95 -6.42
C ARG A 51 4.32 -8.31 -7.76
N THR A 52 4.24 -6.98 -7.78
CA THR A 52 3.96 -6.20 -9.00
C THR A 52 5.10 -5.22 -9.27
N ILE A 53 5.66 -5.28 -10.48
CA ILE A 53 6.69 -4.35 -10.96
C ILE A 53 6.18 -3.73 -12.26
N VAL A 54 6.05 -2.40 -12.28
CA VAL A 54 5.58 -1.69 -13.48
C VAL A 54 6.53 -0.52 -13.73
N PRO A 55 7.53 -0.64 -14.63
CA PRO A 55 8.49 0.44 -14.90
C PRO A 55 7.92 1.66 -15.66
N GLY A 56 6.65 2.01 -15.44
CA GLY A 56 6.00 3.19 -16.01
C GLY A 56 4.83 3.66 -15.15
N THR A 57 3.64 3.80 -15.73
CA THR A 57 2.44 4.24 -14.99
C THR A 57 1.59 3.05 -14.56
N ALA A 58 1.12 3.04 -13.31
CA ALA A 58 0.37 1.92 -12.77
C ALA A 58 -0.89 2.39 -12.02
N VAL A 59 -2.04 1.82 -12.36
CA VAL A 59 -3.24 1.87 -11.53
C VAL A 59 -3.50 0.47 -11.00
N LEU A 60 -3.43 0.30 -9.68
CA LEU A 60 -3.50 -1.01 -9.03
C LEU A 60 -4.69 -1.03 -8.09
N ARG A 61 -5.57 -2.02 -8.25
CA ARG A 61 -6.65 -2.30 -7.30
C ARG A 61 -6.50 -3.72 -6.78
N THR A 62 -6.22 -3.84 -5.49
CA THR A 62 -6.05 -5.11 -4.77
C THR A 62 -7.15 -5.25 -3.72
N ILE A 63 -7.87 -6.37 -3.76
CA ILE A 63 -8.88 -6.72 -2.76
C ILE A 63 -8.59 -8.12 -2.24
N VAL A 64 -8.25 -8.24 -0.95
CA VAL A 64 -7.95 -9.52 -0.30
C VAL A 64 -8.65 -9.57 1.05
N PRO A 65 -9.88 -10.13 1.15
CA PRO A 65 -10.61 -10.21 2.41
C PRO A 65 -9.97 -11.12 3.47
N GLY A 66 -8.85 -11.77 3.17
CA GLY A 66 -8.02 -12.50 4.14
C GLY A 66 -6.68 -11.82 4.42
N ILE A 67 -5.59 -12.58 4.24
CA ILE A 67 -4.21 -12.15 4.56
C ILE A 67 -3.49 -11.80 3.26
N ALA A 68 -2.86 -10.63 3.19
CA ALA A 68 -2.13 -10.19 2.01
C ALA A 68 -0.73 -9.67 2.29
N ASP A 69 0.25 -10.25 1.61
CA ASP A 69 1.61 -9.70 1.51
C ASP A 69 1.79 -9.07 0.14
N LEU A 70 1.93 -7.75 0.11
CA LEU A 70 1.96 -6.97 -1.13
C LEU A 70 3.32 -6.31 -1.30
N ARG A 71 3.94 -6.48 -2.47
CA ARG A 71 5.13 -5.73 -2.86
C ARG A 71 4.88 -5.05 -4.19
N THR A 72 4.86 -3.73 -4.19
CA THR A 72 4.64 -2.92 -5.39
C THR A 72 5.84 -2.00 -5.63
N ILE A 73 6.35 -2.00 -6.85
CA ILE A 73 7.46 -1.14 -7.28
C ILE A 73 7.07 -0.44 -8.58
N VAL A 74 7.04 0.90 -8.56
CA VAL A 74 6.64 1.72 -9.71
C VAL A 74 7.55 2.96 -9.80
N PRO A 75 8.41 3.11 -10.81
CA PRO A 75 9.41 4.18 -10.87
C PRO A 75 8.92 5.48 -11.53
N ARG A 76 7.62 5.64 -11.83
CA ARG A 76 7.05 6.90 -12.38
C ARG A 76 5.82 7.39 -11.64
N ILE A 77 4.67 6.79 -11.94
CA ILE A 77 3.38 7.26 -11.42
C ILE A 77 2.57 6.04 -10.96
N SER A 78 2.09 6.07 -9.73
CA SER A 78 1.31 4.96 -9.19
C SER A 78 0.05 5.43 -8.46
N PHE A 79 -1.05 4.70 -8.71
CA PHE A 79 -2.31 4.83 -8.01
C PHE A 79 -2.76 3.51 -7.32
N PRO A 80 -2.02 2.97 -6.33
CA PRO A 80 -2.48 1.81 -5.58
C PRO A 80 -3.68 2.07 -4.68
N ARG A 81 -4.67 1.19 -4.81
CA ARG A 81 -5.80 1.05 -3.90
C ARG A 81 -5.84 -0.37 -3.34
N THR A 82 -5.64 -0.49 -2.04
CA THR A 82 -5.64 -1.77 -1.32
C THR A 82 -6.79 -1.83 -0.31
N ILE A 83 -7.54 -2.92 -0.34
CA ILE A 83 -8.59 -3.24 0.64
C ILE A 83 -8.39 -4.66 1.13
N CYS A 84 -8.12 -4.84 2.43
CA CYS A 84 -7.84 -6.16 2.98
C CYS A 84 -8.23 -6.27 4.46
N ARG A 85 -8.19 -7.50 5.00
CA ARG A 85 -8.38 -7.74 6.45
C ARG A 85 -7.07 -7.64 7.23
N THR A 86 -6.03 -8.35 6.78
CA THR A 86 -4.68 -8.30 7.36
C THR A 86 -3.67 -8.09 6.25
N THR A 87 -2.73 -7.14 6.41
CA THR A 87 -1.77 -6.84 5.35
C THR A 87 -0.38 -6.43 5.78
N VAL A 88 0.60 -6.80 4.93
CA VAL A 88 1.97 -6.28 4.96
C VAL A 88 2.37 -5.71 3.58
N PRO A 89 1.89 -4.52 3.20
CA PRO A 89 2.28 -3.88 1.96
C PRO A 89 3.61 -3.15 2.09
N ARG A 90 4.47 -3.40 1.11
CA ARG A 90 5.71 -2.68 0.85
C ARG A 90 5.58 -1.99 -0.49
N ILE A 91 5.49 -0.67 -0.44
CA ILE A 91 5.25 0.17 -1.62
C ILE A 91 6.46 1.08 -1.81
N SER A 92 7.08 0.99 -2.98
CA SER A 92 8.18 1.85 -3.39
C SER A 92 7.82 2.53 -4.70
N VAL A 93 7.76 3.87 -4.69
CA VAL A 93 7.41 4.64 -5.87
C VAL A 93 8.42 5.73 -6.11
N LEU A 94 9.03 5.78 -7.28
CA LEU A 94 9.88 6.90 -7.67
C LEU A 94 9.03 7.86 -8.50
N GLY A 95 8.87 9.12 -8.06
CA GLY A 95 7.99 10.10 -8.69
C GLY A 95 6.71 10.35 -7.90
N THR A 96 5.56 10.11 -8.51
CA THR A 96 4.24 10.51 -7.96
C THR A 96 3.44 9.30 -7.50
N ALA A 97 2.97 9.33 -6.25
CA ALA A 97 2.12 8.28 -5.68
C ALA A 97 0.84 8.83 -5.07
N VAL A 98 -0.29 8.23 -5.44
CA VAL A 98 -1.56 8.40 -4.72
C VAL A 98 -1.97 7.04 -4.16
N LEU A 99 -1.85 6.90 -2.84
CA LEU A 99 -2.08 5.63 -2.15
C LEU A 99 -3.35 5.70 -1.31
N LYS A 100 -4.24 4.75 -1.52
CA LYS A 100 -5.40 4.52 -0.65
C LYS A 100 -5.35 3.11 -0.08
N THR A 101 -5.24 3.00 1.24
CA THR A 101 -5.23 1.73 1.95
C THR A 101 -6.34 1.71 2.99
N ILE A 102 -7.11 0.63 2.99
CA ILE A 102 -8.15 0.36 3.99
C ILE A 102 -7.92 -1.05 4.50
N VAL A 103 -7.69 -1.20 5.80
CA VAL A 103 -7.42 -2.49 6.42
C VAL A 103 -8.32 -2.66 7.64
N SER A 104 -9.14 -3.73 7.69
CA SER A 104 -10.12 -3.89 8.78
C SER A 104 -9.59 -4.56 10.06
N GLY A 105 -8.32 -4.98 10.07
CA GLY A 105 -7.68 -5.62 11.22
C GLY A 105 -6.25 -5.14 11.44
N THR A 106 -5.27 -5.98 11.13
CA THR A 106 -3.86 -5.71 11.41
C THR A 106 -3.12 -5.23 10.16
N ALA A 107 -2.43 -4.10 10.24
CA ALA A 107 -1.66 -3.54 9.12
C ALA A 107 -0.20 -3.25 9.49
N VAL A 108 0.73 -3.69 8.65
CA VAL A 108 2.14 -3.25 8.70
C VAL A 108 2.50 -2.61 7.36
N LEU A 109 2.33 -1.29 7.24
CA LEU A 109 2.59 -0.57 5.99
C LEU A 109 4.02 -0.01 5.98
N ARG A 110 4.77 -0.28 4.91
CA ARG A 110 6.03 0.41 4.59
C ARG A 110 5.90 1.11 3.25
N ILE A 111 6.01 2.43 3.25
CA ILE A 111 5.84 3.27 2.07
C ILE A 111 7.06 4.16 1.91
N ILE A 112 7.68 4.11 0.73
CA ILE A 112 8.80 4.97 0.35
C ILE A 112 8.46 5.64 -0.97
N VAL A 113 8.38 6.96 -0.98
CA VAL A 113 8.04 7.74 -2.18
C VAL A 113 8.97 8.94 -2.33
N PRO A 114 10.13 8.81 -2.99
CA PRO A 114 10.88 9.98 -3.47
C PRO A 114 10.08 10.73 -4.53
N GLY A 115 9.71 11.99 -4.24
CA GLY A 115 8.89 12.83 -5.11
C GLY A 115 7.63 13.36 -4.42
N THR A 116 6.46 13.12 -5.00
CA THR A 116 5.17 13.64 -4.48
C THR A 116 4.27 12.49 -4.01
N ALA A 117 3.71 12.61 -2.80
CA ALA A 117 2.89 11.56 -2.22
C ALA A 117 1.58 12.09 -1.63
N LEU A 118 0.46 11.50 -2.05
CA LEU A 118 -0.85 11.66 -1.41
C LEU A 118 -1.23 10.33 -0.77
N LEU A 119 -1.14 10.21 0.55
CA LEU A 119 -1.39 8.97 1.27
C LEU A 119 -2.67 9.07 2.11
N ARG A 120 -3.61 8.16 1.88
CA ARG A 120 -4.78 7.96 2.73
C ARG A 120 -4.79 6.53 3.28
N THR A 121 -4.65 6.42 4.60
CA THR A 121 -4.62 5.14 5.32
C THR A 121 -5.75 5.12 6.35
N ILE A 122 -6.52 4.04 6.37
CA ILE A 122 -7.58 3.81 7.36
C ILE A 122 -7.42 2.38 7.88
N VAL A 123 -7.16 2.23 9.17
CA VAL A 123 -6.94 0.93 9.81
C VAL A 123 -7.68 0.86 11.14
N PRO A 124 -8.96 0.45 11.19
CA PRO A 124 -9.55 -0.02 12.44
C PRO A 124 -8.83 -1.28 12.93
N GLY A 125 -8.26 -1.24 14.14
CA GLY A 125 -7.48 -2.34 14.71
C GLY A 125 -6.05 -1.94 15.10
N THR A 126 -5.06 -2.72 14.67
CA THR A 126 -3.64 -2.47 14.99
C THR A 126 -2.86 -2.06 13.74
N ALA A 127 -2.10 -0.98 13.85
CA ALA A 127 -1.34 -0.44 12.72
C ALA A 127 0.12 -0.14 13.09
N VAL A 128 1.05 -0.61 12.27
CA VAL A 128 2.45 -0.16 12.26
C VAL A 128 2.72 0.49 10.91
N LEU A 129 2.88 1.81 10.89
CA LEU A 129 3.07 2.59 9.67
C LEU A 129 4.48 3.18 9.64
N ARG A 130 5.23 2.91 8.56
CA ARG A 130 6.49 3.58 8.24
C ARG A 130 6.39 4.25 6.88
N THR A 131 6.46 5.57 6.87
CA THR A 131 6.34 6.41 5.67
C THR A 131 7.57 7.29 5.51
N ILE A 132 8.20 7.25 4.35
CA ILE A 132 9.36 8.08 4.00
C ILE A 132 9.09 8.74 2.66
N VAL A 133 9.03 10.08 2.64
CA VAL A 133 8.75 10.85 1.43
C VAL A 133 9.76 11.99 1.32
N PRO A 134 10.94 11.78 0.69
CA PRO A 134 11.85 12.87 0.38
C PRO A 134 11.25 13.67 -0.79
N GLY A 135 10.46 14.69 -0.44
CA GLY A 135 9.72 15.53 -1.37
C GLY A 135 8.46 16.12 -0.72
N THR A 136 7.35 16.22 -1.45
CA THR A 136 6.08 16.75 -0.94
C THR A 136 5.14 15.63 -0.52
N ALA A 137 4.52 15.77 0.65
CA ALA A 137 3.62 14.76 1.19
C ALA A 137 2.32 15.39 1.73
N VAL A 138 1.17 14.82 1.36
CA VAL A 138 -0.09 15.02 2.07
C VAL A 138 -0.50 13.67 2.64
N LEU A 139 -0.66 13.61 3.96
CA LEU A 139 -0.88 12.36 4.69
C LEU A 139 -2.19 12.45 5.46
N ARG A 140 -3.08 11.49 5.26
CA ARG A 140 -4.28 11.31 6.09
C ARG A 140 -4.28 9.89 6.66
N THR A 141 -4.11 9.77 7.97
CA THR A 141 -4.13 8.49 8.67
C THR A 141 -5.25 8.45 9.70
N ILE A 142 -6.01 7.37 9.73
CA ILE A 142 -7.10 7.16 10.69
C ILE A 142 -6.96 5.74 11.24
N VAL A 143 -6.67 5.62 12.54
CA VAL A 143 -6.47 4.32 13.20
C VAL A 143 -7.26 4.30 14.52
N PRO A 144 -8.53 3.89 14.51
CA PRO A 144 -9.24 3.60 15.75
C PRO A 144 -8.71 2.26 16.30
N GLY A 145 -7.86 2.35 17.32
CA GLY A 145 -7.17 1.21 17.94
C GLY A 145 -5.74 1.55 18.33
N ILE A 146 -4.82 0.60 18.20
CA ILE A 146 -3.40 0.74 18.57
C ILE A 146 -2.59 1.12 17.33
N ALA A 147 -1.76 2.16 17.44
CA ALA A 147 -0.99 2.69 16.31
C ALA A 147 0.47 3.00 16.67
N ASP A 148 1.41 2.45 15.90
CA ASP A 148 2.81 2.84 15.86
C ASP A 148 3.10 3.55 14.54
N LEU A 149 3.37 4.85 14.57
CA LEU A 149 3.52 5.69 13.37
C LEU A 149 4.91 6.30 13.30
N ARG A 150 5.64 6.07 12.21
CA ARG A 150 6.90 6.76 11.90
C ARG A 150 6.85 7.38 10.52
N THR A 151 6.95 8.71 10.48
CA THR A 151 6.88 9.48 9.23
C THR A 151 8.11 10.37 9.09
N ILE A 152 8.79 10.28 7.94
CA ILE A 152 9.96 11.11 7.63
C ILE A 152 9.68 11.88 6.33
N VAL A 153 9.59 13.22 6.43
CA VAL A 153 9.38 14.11 5.28
C VAL A 153 10.33 15.32 5.40
N PRO A 154 11.49 15.29 4.73
CA PRO A 154 12.50 16.34 4.87
C PRO A 154 12.19 17.65 4.13
N ARG A 155 11.11 17.73 3.34
CA ARG A 155 10.76 18.93 2.55
C ARG A 155 9.46 19.57 3.01
N ILE A 156 8.32 19.16 2.44
CA ILE A 156 7.00 19.78 2.69
C ILE A 156 6.03 18.69 3.06
N SER A 157 5.35 18.82 4.22
CA SER A 157 4.37 17.83 4.67
C SER A 157 3.10 18.46 5.23
N PHE A 158 1.96 17.81 4.94
CA PHE A 158 0.65 18.14 5.49
C PHE A 158 0.03 16.88 6.11
N PRO A 159 0.37 16.53 7.36
CA PRO A 159 -0.15 15.35 8.03
C PRO A 159 -1.46 15.64 8.77
N ARG A 160 -2.44 14.73 8.63
CA ARG A 160 -3.64 14.65 9.44
C ARG A 160 -3.79 13.24 9.97
N THR A 161 -3.67 13.09 11.29
CA THR A 161 -3.70 11.79 11.97
C THR A 161 -4.80 11.77 13.01
N ILE A 162 -5.66 10.75 12.99
CA ILE A 162 -6.79 10.58 13.92
C ILE A 162 -6.67 9.19 14.56
N VAL A 163 -6.44 9.13 15.88
CA VAL A 163 -6.26 7.87 16.65
C VAL A 163 -7.07 7.93 17.95
N PRO A 164 -8.34 7.48 17.96
CA PRO A 164 -9.18 7.52 19.16
C PRO A 164 -8.93 6.33 20.13
N GLY A 165 -7.68 5.97 20.45
CA GLY A 165 -7.33 4.78 21.25
C GLY A 165 -6.11 4.94 22.19
N ILE A 166 -5.73 3.87 22.90
CA ILE A 166 -4.59 3.83 23.83
C ILE A 166 -3.27 3.92 23.05
N LEU A 167 -2.41 4.87 23.44
CA LEU A 167 -1.26 5.34 22.68
C LEU A 167 0.06 5.11 23.42
N PRO A 168 0.99 4.29 22.88
CA PRO A 168 2.42 4.55 23.00
C PRO A 168 2.82 5.48 21.85
N ILE A 169 2.76 6.81 22.05
CA ILE A 169 3.21 7.76 21.02
C ILE A 169 4.73 7.70 20.91
N ASN A 170 5.23 6.95 19.92
CA ASN A 170 6.52 7.21 19.28
C ASN A 170 6.28 7.80 17.90
N CYS A 171 5.47 8.87 17.84
CA CYS A 171 5.18 9.58 16.60
C CYS A 171 6.32 10.55 16.29
N PHE A 172 7.43 10.01 15.77
CA PHE A 172 8.53 10.84 15.28
C PHE A 172 8.17 11.36 13.88
N TYR A 173 7.71 12.61 13.83
CA TYR A 173 7.69 13.42 12.62
C TYR A 173 8.97 14.24 12.56
N LEU A 174 9.93 13.80 11.75
CA LEU A 174 11.06 14.66 11.38
C LEU A 174 10.63 15.47 10.14
N CYS A 175 10.18 16.70 10.37
CA CYS A 175 9.78 17.64 9.34
C CYS A 175 10.67 18.88 9.41
N LEU A 176 11.41 19.19 8.34
CA LEU A 176 12.29 20.37 8.29
C LEU A 176 11.55 21.66 7.91
N PHE A 177 10.28 21.56 7.51
CA PHE A 177 9.38 22.71 7.24
C PHE A 177 7.92 22.23 7.41
N SER A 178 7.13 22.87 8.29
CA SER A 178 5.73 22.50 8.55
C SER A 178 4.81 23.69 8.24
N VAL A 179 3.72 23.46 7.50
CA VAL A 179 2.63 24.44 7.31
C VAL A 179 1.39 23.83 7.94
N GLU A 180 1.03 24.28 9.14
CA GLU A 180 -0.22 23.89 9.80
C GLU A 180 -1.40 24.59 9.11
N PHE A 181 -2.44 23.84 8.79
CA PHE A 181 -3.76 24.38 8.45
C PHE A 181 -4.71 24.01 9.59
N SER A 182 -5.21 25.04 10.29
CA SER A 182 -6.25 24.94 11.33
C SER A 182 -7.55 24.31 10.83
#